data_AF-A0A4P6WZ05-F1
#
_entry.id   AF-A0A4P6WZ05-F1
#
_cell.length_a   1.000
_cell.length_b   1.000
_cell.length_c   1.000
_cell.angle_alpha   90.00
_cell.angle_beta   90.00
_cell.angle_gamma   90.00
#
_symmetry.space_group_name_H-M   'P 1'
#
loop_
_entity.id
_entity.type
_entity.pdbx_description
1 polymer ?
#
loop_
_entity_poly.entity_id
_entity_poly.type
_entity_poly.pdbx_seq_one_letter_code
_entity_poly.pdbx_strand_id
1 'polypeptide(L)'
;MGMWALQPWDNDAAADWFGDLMDSTSLRARWLEGIRADPSDEPEVVRAAGALFVMLGRVYVWPIGQYDQDLELAIAALAKVAQADSFTENPELVAAIEAEIAELKTRRKSAQAPSGESQRPWWKFWG
;
A
#
# COMPACT_ATOMS: atom_id res chain seq x y z
N MET A 1 12.81 13.55 21.02
CA MET A 1 12.03 12.56 20.26
C MET A 1 10.64 12.52 20.86
N GLY A 2 9.65 12.95 20.09
CA GLY A 2 8.28 13.14 20.57
C GLY A 2 7.32 12.46 19.62
N MET A 3 6.24 11.93 20.18
CA MET A 3 5.08 11.49 19.40
C MET A 3 4.42 12.73 18.79
N TRP A 4 4.22 12.76 17.47
CA TRP A 4 3.54 13.86 16.78
C TRP A 4 2.13 13.52 16.34
N ALA A 5 1.74 12.25 16.39
CA ALA A 5 0.37 11.78 16.18
C ALA A 5 0.16 10.38 16.82
N LEU A 6 -1.04 9.83 16.70
CA LEU A 6 -1.48 8.67 17.49
C LEU A 6 -1.10 7.31 16.87
N GLN A 7 -0.61 7.27 15.63
CA GLN A 7 -0.25 6.01 15.01
C GLN A 7 1.11 5.51 15.53
N PRO A 8 1.36 4.19 15.51
CA PRO A 8 2.59 3.63 16.08
C PRO A 8 3.88 4.10 15.38
N TRP A 9 3.80 4.58 14.14
CA TRP A 9 4.92 5.15 13.39
C TRP A 9 5.05 6.68 13.52
N ASP A 10 4.14 7.36 14.23
CA ASP A 10 4.15 8.82 14.36
C ASP A 10 5.08 9.31 15.49
N ASN A 11 6.30 8.77 15.52
CA ASN A 11 7.39 9.17 16.41
C ASN A 11 8.75 8.82 15.80
N ASP A 12 9.80 9.56 16.18
CA ASP A 12 11.15 9.44 15.58
C ASP A 12 11.69 8.00 15.69
N ALA A 13 11.61 7.42 16.89
CA ALA A 13 12.18 6.10 17.16
C ALA A 13 11.55 4.99 16.32
N ALA A 14 10.23 5.04 16.11
CA ALA A 14 9.54 4.09 15.25
C ALA A 14 9.84 4.32 13.76
N ALA A 15 9.87 5.59 13.31
CA ALA A 15 10.21 5.93 11.93
C ALA A 15 11.63 5.44 11.57
N ASP A 16 12.60 5.66 12.45
CA ASP A 16 13.98 5.18 12.29
C ASP A 16 14.02 3.65 12.23
N TRP A 17 13.31 2.97 13.13
CA TRP A 17 13.25 1.51 13.14
C TRP A 17 12.63 0.94 11.85
N PHE A 18 11.58 1.56 11.32
CA PHE A 18 11.01 1.16 10.02
C PHE A 18 11.97 1.43 8.86
N GLY A 19 12.72 2.54 8.90
CA GLY A 19 13.79 2.82 7.95
C GLY A 19 14.83 1.69 7.91
N ASP A 20 15.37 1.33 9.07
CA ASP A 20 16.35 0.24 9.21
C ASP A 20 15.79 -1.11 8.74
N LEU A 21 14.52 -1.40 9.03
CA LEU A 21 13.85 -2.62 8.56
C LEU A 21 13.79 -2.66 7.03
N MET A 22 13.39 -1.57 6.39
CA MET A 22 13.28 -1.51 4.92
C MET A 22 14.65 -1.65 4.25
N ASP A 23 15.67 -0.99 4.81
CA ASP A 23 17.03 -0.99 4.27
C ASP A 23 17.70 -2.37 4.43
N SER A 24 17.47 -3.06 5.54
CA SER A 24 18.09 -4.36 5.82
C SER A 24 17.45 -5.57 5.11
N THR A 25 16.16 -5.49 4.78
CA THR A 25 15.39 -6.66 4.29
C THR A 25 15.22 -6.71 2.77
N SER A 26 15.60 -5.65 2.04
CA SER A 26 15.27 -5.51 0.61
C SER A 26 13.77 -5.66 0.31
N LEU A 27 12.89 -5.37 1.29
CA LEU A 27 11.45 -5.62 1.17
C LEU A 27 10.85 -4.93 -0.06
N ARG A 28 11.25 -3.68 -0.33
CA ARG A 28 10.82 -2.95 -1.52
C ARG A 28 11.23 -3.64 -2.83
N ALA A 29 12.42 -4.25 -2.90
CA ALA A 29 12.87 -4.93 -4.10
C ALA A 29 12.00 -6.18 -4.39
N ARG A 30 11.70 -6.98 -3.35
CA ARG A 30 10.80 -8.13 -3.47
C ARG A 30 9.36 -7.71 -3.78
N TRP A 31 8.91 -6.62 -3.17
CA TRP A 31 7.62 -6.03 -3.50
C TRP A 31 7.55 -5.58 -4.96
N LEU A 32 8.62 -4.97 -5.49
CA LEU A 32 8.70 -4.56 -6.90
C LEU A 32 8.64 -5.75 -7.86
N GLU A 33 9.26 -6.87 -7.51
CA GLU A 33 9.14 -8.13 -8.29
C GLU A 33 7.68 -8.56 -8.36
N GLY A 34 6.99 -8.63 -7.20
CA GLY A 34 5.60 -9.08 -7.13
C GLY A 34 4.60 -8.12 -7.77
N ILE A 35 4.69 -6.82 -7.52
CA ILE A 35 3.73 -5.82 -8.05
C ILE A 35 3.87 -5.62 -9.57
N ARG A 36 5.03 -5.99 -10.14
CA ARG A 36 5.30 -5.93 -11.59
C ARG A 36 5.10 -7.26 -12.30
N ALA A 37 4.73 -8.34 -11.58
CA ALA A 37 4.32 -9.58 -12.22
C ALA A 37 3.15 -9.31 -13.17
N ASP A 38 2.99 -10.17 -14.18
CA ASP A 38 1.90 -10.01 -15.14
C ASP A 38 0.57 -10.33 -14.44
N PRO A 39 -0.37 -9.38 -14.31
CA PRO A 39 -1.64 -9.62 -13.64
C PRO A 39 -2.56 -10.60 -14.40
N SER A 40 -2.26 -10.94 -15.66
CA SER A 40 -2.97 -11.98 -16.40
C SER A 40 -2.45 -13.38 -16.12
N ASP A 41 -1.16 -13.51 -15.78
CA ASP A 41 -0.52 -14.80 -15.48
C ASP A 41 -0.48 -15.09 -13.97
N GLU A 42 -0.24 -14.06 -13.14
CA GLU A 42 -0.03 -14.17 -11.69
C GLU A 42 -0.84 -13.14 -10.87
N PRO A 43 -2.18 -13.05 -11.04
CA PRO A 43 -3.01 -12.05 -10.36
C PRO A 43 -2.92 -12.12 -8.83
N GLU A 44 -2.73 -13.31 -8.25
CA GLU A 44 -2.58 -13.50 -6.80
C GLU A 44 -1.28 -12.89 -6.26
N VAL A 45 -0.18 -13.00 -7.02
CA VAL A 45 1.11 -12.43 -6.64
C VAL A 45 1.03 -10.90 -6.66
N VAL A 46 0.46 -10.34 -7.72
CA VAL A 46 0.25 -8.89 -7.85
C VAL A 46 -0.68 -8.39 -6.73
N ARG A 47 -1.76 -9.12 -6.42
CA ARG A 47 -2.66 -8.77 -5.32
C ARG A 47 -1.96 -8.81 -3.97
N ALA A 48 -1.18 -9.85 -3.68
CA ALA A 48 -0.44 -9.97 -2.42
C ALA A 48 0.56 -8.82 -2.24
N ALA A 49 1.26 -8.42 -3.32
CA ALA A 49 2.13 -7.26 -3.29
C ALA A 49 1.34 -5.96 -3.07
N GLY A 50 0.18 -5.79 -3.71
CA GLY A 50 -0.70 -4.66 -3.47
C GLY A 50 -1.18 -4.56 -2.02
N ALA A 51 -1.61 -5.69 -1.45
CA ALA A 51 -2.02 -5.81 -0.05
C ALA A 51 -0.88 -5.41 0.92
N LEU A 52 0.36 -5.85 0.67
CA LEU A 52 1.53 -5.44 1.45
C LEU A 52 1.70 -3.91 1.45
N PHE A 53 1.51 -3.27 0.29
CA PHE A 53 1.60 -1.82 0.17
C PHE A 53 0.41 -1.11 0.86
N VAL A 54 -0.78 -1.69 0.87
CA VAL A 54 -1.90 -1.17 1.69
C VAL A 54 -1.52 -1.16 3.18
N MET A 55 -0.82 -2.17 3.67
CA MET A 55 -0.40 -2.27 5.08
C MET A 55 0.76 -1.32 5.41
N LEU A 56 1.84 -1.37 4.62
CA LEU A 56 3.12 -0.74 4.96
C LEU A 56 3.45 0.51 4.12
N GLY A 57 2.76 0.73 3.01
CA GLY A 57 2.93 1.88 2.13
C GLY A 57 2.42 3.16 2.78
N ARG A 58 3.20 3.71 3.71
CA ARG A 58 2.93 4.96 4.44
C ARG A 58 4.18 5.82 4.52
N VAL A 59 3.99 7.13 4.63
CA VAL A 59 5.06 8.06 5.00
C VAL A 59 5.64 7.64 6.35
N TYR A 60 6.96 7.73 6.49
CA TYR A 60 7.75 7.26 7.66
C TYR A 60 7.85 5.75 7.87
N VAL A 61 7.20 4.94 7.03
CA VAL A 61 7.36 3.47 7.01
C VAL A 61 8.02 3.01 5.72
N TRP A 62 7.52 3.48 4.58
CA TRP A 62 8.03 3.13 3.25
C TRP A 62 9.10 4.11 2.78
N PRO A 63 10.08 3.69 1.95
CA PRO A 63 11.11 4.57 1.40
C PRO A 63 10.53 5.82 0.71
N ILE A 64 10.72 6.98 1.34
CA ILE A 64 10.04 8.23 0.96
C ILE A 64 10.39 8.69 -0.47
N GLY A 65 11.63 8.46 -0.90
CA GLY A 65 12.11 8.86 -2.23
C GLY A 65 11.43 8.13 -3.38
N GLN A 66 10.76 7.00 -3.11
CA GLN A 66 10.05 6.21 -4.13
C GLN A 66 8.56 6.06 -3.83
N TYR A 67 8.09 6.55 -2.68
CA TYR A 67 6.73 6.37 -2.21
C TYR A 67 5.66 6.75 -3.24
N ASP A 68 5.75 7.95 -3.81
CA ASP A 68 4.74 8.44 -4.77
C ASP A 68 4.71 7.55 -6.04
N GLN A 69 5.88 7.11 -6.53
CA GLN A 69 5.98 6.22 -7.68
C GLN A 69 5.42 4.82 -7.38
N ASP A 70 5.77 4.27 -6.22
CA ASP A 70 5.33 2.95 -5.78
C ASP A 70 3.82 2.93 -5.50
N LEU A 71 3.26 4.03 -4.97
CA LEU A 71 1.83 4.21 -4.78
C LEU A 71 1.06 4.15 -6.10
N GLU A 72 1.51 4.89 -7.12
CA GLU A 72 0.89 4.87 -8.44
C GLU A 72 1.01 3.48 -9.10
N LEU A 73 2.15 2.82 -8.91
CA LEU A 73 2.36 1.45 -9.41
C LEU A 73 1.38 0.46 -8.76
N ALA A 74 1.20 0.54 -7.44
CA ALA A 74 0.26 -0.32 -6.71
C ALA A 74 -1.18 -0.12 -7.18
N ILE A 75 -1.62 1.13 -7.31
CA ILE A 75 -2.97 1.48 -7.80
C ILE A 75 -3.19 0.93 -9.21
N ALA A 76 -2.23 1.14 -10.11
CA ALA A 76 -2.35 0.69 -11.49
C ALA A 76 -2.35 -0.84 -11.62
N ALA A 77 -1.50 -1.53 -10.85
CA ALA A 77 -1.41 -2.99 -10.86
C ALA A 77 -2.69 -3.64 -10.30
N LEU A 78 -3.18 -3.17 -9.15
CA LEU A 78 -4.43 -3.68 -8.56
C LEU A 78 -5.63 -3.43 -9.47
N ALA A 79 -5.68 -2.30 -10.19
CA ALA A 79 -6.74 -2.02 -11.15
C ALA A 79 -6.76 -3.01 -12.31
N LYS A 80 -5.61 -3.56 -12.71
CA LYS A 80 -5.53 -4.63 -13.72
C LYS A 80 -5.95 -5.97 -13.13
N VAL A 81 -5.53 -6.28 -11.90
CA VAL A 81 -5.93 -7.51 -11.19
C VAL A 81 -7.45 -7.58 -11.01
N ALA A 82 -8.11 -6.46 -10.70
CA ALA A 82 -9.58 -6.39 -10.60
C ALA A 82 -10.31 -6.73 -11.91
N GLN A 83 -9.59 -6.70 -13.04
CA GLN A 83 -10.11 -7.04 -14.37
C GLN A 83 -9.63 -8.41 -14.87
N ALA A 84 -8.83 -9.15 -14.08
CA ALA A 84 -8.36 -10.48 -14.46
C ALA A 84 -9.52 -11.48 -14.47
N ASP A 85 -9.61 -12.30 -15.52
CA ASP A 85 -10.73 -13.23 -15.73
C ASP A 85 -11.00 -14.09 -14.49
N SER A 86 -9.94 -14.67 -13.89
CA SER A 86 -10.02 -15.50 -12.69
C SER A 86 -10.59 -14.81 -11.45
N PHE A 87 -10.53 -13.48 -11.38
CA PHE A 87 -10.99 -12.69 -10.24
C PHE A 87 -12.38 -12.11 -10.48
N THR A 88 -12.71 -11.76 -11.73
CA THR A 88 -14.03 -11.21 -12.10
C THR A 88 -15.20 -12.17 -11.85
N GLU A 89 -14.93 -13.47 -11.78
CA GLU A 89 -15.91 -14.49 -11.40
C GLU A 89 -16.38 -14.37 -9.94
N ASN A 90 -15.66 -13.61 -9.10
CA ASN A 90 -16.00 -13.35 -7.70
C ASN A 90 -16.22 -11.85 -7.44
N PRO A 91 -17.48 -11.37 -7.44
CA PRO A 91 -17.77 -9.96 -7.21
C PRO A 91 -17.34 -9.41 -5.84
N GLU A 92 -17.34 -10.24 -4.79
CA GLU A 92 -16.89 -9.82 -3.44
C GLU A 92 -15.38 -9.59 -3.41
N LEU A 93 -14.63 -10.45 -4.12
CA LEU A 93 -13.20 -10.31 -4.32
C LEU A 93 -12.86 -9.01 -5.06
N VAL A 94 -13.56 -8.72 -6.15
CA VAL A 94 -13.37 -7.48 -6.91
C VAL A 94 -13.68 -6.26 -6.05
N ALA A 95 -14.80 -6.27 -5.31
CA ALA A 95 -15.17 -5.18 -4.41
C ALA A 95 -14.11 -4.92 -3.31
N ALA A 96 -13.49 -5.99 -2.79
CA ALA A 96 -12.40 -5.86 -1.83
C ALA A 96 -11.17 -5.17 -2.45
N ILE A 97 -10.78 -5.56 -3.67
CA ILE A 97 -9.65 -4.94 -4.41
C ILE A 97 -9.96 -3.47 -4.73
N GLU A 98 -11.18 -3.16 -5.12
CA GLU A 98 -11.61 -1.77 -5.36
C GLU A 98 -11.53 -0.91 -4.09
N ALA A 99 -11.86 -1.49 -2.92
CA ALA A 99 -11.74 -0.82 -1.63
C ALA A 99 -10.26 -0.56 -1.27
N GLU A 100 -9.36 -1.52 -1.53
CA GLU A 100 -7.91 -1.36 -1.39
C GLU A 100 -7.38 -0.23 -2.30
N ILE A 101 -7.79 -0.21 -3.57
CA ILE A 101 -7.44 0.85 -4.52
C ILE A 101 -7.94 2.21 -4.04
N ALA A 102 -9.18 2.29 -3.53
CA ALA A 102 -9.76 3.52 -3.02
C ALA A 102 -8.96 4.05 -1.82
N GLU A 103 -8.58 3.18 -0.88
CA GLU A 103 -7.71 3.52 0.24
C GLU A 103 -6.36 4.06 -0.24
N LEU A 104 -5.69 3.38 -1.18
CA LEU A 104 -4.42 3.86 -1.74
C LEU A 104 -4.57 5.22 -2.41
N LYS A 105 -5.65 5.45 -3.17
CA LYS A 105 -5.93 6.75 -3.80
C LYS A 105 -6.05 7.89 -2.78
N THR A 106 -6.54 7.63 -1.56
CA THR A 106 -6.58 8.67 -0.50
C THR A 106 -5.18 9.13 -0.05
N ARG A 107 -4.15 8.32 -0.30
CA ARG A 107 -2.77 8.59 0.13
C ARG A 107 -1.96 9.39 -0.90
N ARG A 108 -2.52 9.65 -2.09
CA ARG A 108 -1.91 10.56 -3.06
C ARG A 108 -1.76 11.93 -2.40
N LYS A 109 -0.66 12.63 -2.64
CA LYS A 109 -0.52 14.03 -2.20
C LYS A 109 -1.69 14.84 -2.76
N SER A 110 -2.62 15.22 -1.90
CA SER A 110 -3.55 16.31 -2.18
C SER A 110 -2.70 17.56 -2.40
N ALA A 111 -2.92 18.29 -3.50
CA ALA A 111 -2.41 19.64 -3.63
C ALA A 111 -3.04 20.50 -2.52
N GLN A 112 -2.33 20.62 -1.38
CA GLN A 112 -2.58 21.46 -0.20
C GLN A 112 -4.00 21.48 0.44
N ALA A 113 -4.11 20.91 1.64
CA ALA A 113 -4.83 21.44 2.82
C ALA A 113 -4.46 20.61 4.08
N PRO A 114 -4.51 21.18 5.31
CA PRO A 114 -3.85 20.62 6.49
C PRO A 114 -4.54 19.34 7.00
N SER A 115 -3.71 18.45 7.53
CA SER A 115 -4.01 17.26 8.34
C SER A 115 -5.48 17.10 8.76
N GLY A 116 -6.24 16.41 7.91
CA GLY A 116 -7.51 15.78 8.27
C GLY A 116 -7.29 14.27 8.29
N GLU A 117 -7.35 13.70 9.48
CA GLU A 117 -7.19 12.27 9.78
C GLU A 117 -7.95 11.36 8.80
N SER A 118 -7.23 10.46 8.11
CA SER A 118 -7.87 9.26 7.56
C SER A 118 -8.10 8.28 8.72
N GLN A 119 -9.32 8.28 9.26
CA GLN A 119 -9.73 7.44 10.39
C GLN A 119 -10.14 6.01 10.01
N ARG A 120 -9.75 5.50 8.83
CA ARG A 120 -10.07 4.11 8.45
C ARG A 120 -8.88 3.20 8.76
N PRO A 121 -9.02 2.28 9.72
CA PRO A 121 -7.96 1.32 9.98
C PRO A 121 -7.84 0.33 8.82
N TRP A 122 -6.64 0.16 8.29
CA TRP A 122 -6.36 -0.77 7.19
C TRP A 122 -6.74 -2.23 7.52
N TRP A 123 -6.74 -2.61 8.80
CA TRP A 123 -7.12 -3.97 9.21
C TRP A 123 -8.60 -4.29 9.01
N LYS A 124 -9.47 -3.29 8.81
CA LYS A 124 -10.90 -3.51 8.52
C LYS A 124 -11.17 -4.14 7.15
N PHE A 125 -10.18 -4.22 6.25
CA PHE A 125 -10.32 -4.91 4.97
C PHE A 125 -10.21 -6.44 5.09
N TRP A 126 -9.81 -6.96 6.25
CA TRP A 126 -9.42 -8.37 6.44
C TRP A 126 -10.21 -9.08 7.56
N GLY A 127 -11.30 -8.48 8.05
CA GLY A 127 -12.10 -8.99 9.17
C GLY A 127 -13.60 -8.98 8.89
#